data_AF-A0A1Y2ADY8-F1
#
_entry.id   AF-A0A1Y2ADY8-F1
#
_cell.length_a   1.000
_cell.length_b   1.000
_cell.length_c   1.000
_cell.angle_alpha   90.00
_cell.angle_beta   90.00
_cell.angle_gamma   90.00
#
_symmetry.space_group_name_H-M   'P 1'
#
loop_
_entity.id
_entity.type
_entity.pdbx_description
1 polymer ?
#
loop_
_entity_poly.entity_id
_entity_poly.type
_entity_poly.pdbx_seq_one_letter_code
_entity_poly.pdbx_strand_id
1 'polypeptide(L)'
;TVVDFFAEWCGPCKAIAPRFEALSNNFRNANFLKVNIDEMNSLASGLSVSSIPTFIFYKSGKTLHRITGANYNELESTIKKYYTKEGGMPTTGGHVLGSGKTPQAGYRATGEPGSFQQFLSNPPQALIFGIVVVILIFWFTKGKASDEDYARWLKN
;
A
#
# COMPACT_ATOMS: atom_id res chain seq x y z
N THR A 1 -0.64 6.72 0.51
CA THR A 1 0.03 5.89 1.52
C THR A 1 -0.59 6.14 2.88
N VAL A 2 -0.87 5.09 3.64
CA VAL A 2 -1.36 5.15 5.02
C VAL A 2 -0.31 4.46 5.89
N VAL A 3 0.15 5.16 6.92
CA VAL A 3 1.20 4.67 7.83
C VAL A 3 0.61 4.51 9.23
N ASP A 4 0.71 3.32 9.80
CA ASP A 4 0.32 2.96 11.17
C ASP A 4 1.55 2.99 12.08
N PHE A 5 1.57 3.91 13.04
CA PHE A 5 2.58 4.00 14.09
C PHE A 5 2.11 3.21 15.30
N PHE A 6 2.83 2.14 15.63
CA PHE A 6 2.43 1.18 16.65
C PHE A 6 3.63 0.74 17.52
N ALA A 7 3.32 0.01 18.59
CA ALA A 7 4.31 -0.72 19.40
C ALA A 7 3.76 -2.09 19.82
N GLU A 8 4.64 -3.05 20.10
CA GLU A 8 4.25 -4.43 20.46
C GLU A 8 3.64 -4.55 21.86
N TRP A 9 3.87 -3.58 22.73
CA TRP A 9 3.29 -3.53 24.08
C TRP A 9 1.91 -2.84 24.11
N CYS A 10 1.47 -2.26 22.99
CA CYS A 10 0.23 -1.49 22.90
C CYS A 10 -1.00 -2.39 22.64
N GLY A 11 -1.85 -2.55 23.66
CA GLY A 11 -3.11 -3.30 23.56
C GLY A 11 -4.06 -2.81 22.45
N PRO A 12 -4.40 -1.50 22.38
CA PRO A 12 -5.25 -0.97 21.32
C PRO A 12 -4.68 -1.16 19.90
N CYS A 13 -3.37 -1.13 19.75
CA CYS A 13 -2.68 -1.36 18.48
C CYS A 13 -2.92 -2.80 17.99
N LYS A 14 -2.81 -3.79 18.89
CA LYS A 14 -3.11 -5.19 18.58
C LYS A 14 -4.57 -5.40 18.17
N ALA A 15 -5.50 -4.67 18.78
CA ALA A 15 -6.92 -4.78 18.46
C ALA A 15 -7.26 -4.29 17.05
N ILE A 16 -6.60 -3.22 16.58
CA ILE A 16 -6.88 -2.65 15.24
C ILE A 16 -6.05 -3.27 14.12
N ALA A 17 -4.89 -3.87 14.44
CA ALA A 17 -3.98 -4.48 13.46
C ALA A 17 -4.65 -5.41 12.43
N PRO A 18 -5.48 -6.42 12.81
CA PRO A 18 -6.10 -7.31 11.81
C PRO A 18 -7.10 -6.58 10.90
N ARG A 19 -7.74 -5.52 11.41
CA ARG A 19 -8.65 -4.69 10.61
C ARG A 19 -7.88 -3.79 9.64
N PHE A 20 -6.74 -3.25 10.06
CA PHE A 20 -5.85 -2.49 9.19
C PHE A 20 -5.29 -3.36 8.06
N GLU A 21 -4.93 -4.60 8.35
CA GLU A 21 -4.50 -5.58 7.35
C GLU A 21 -5.63 -5.92 6.36
N ALA A 22 -6.86 -6.13 6.84
CA ALA A 22 -8.02 -6.34 5.98
C ALA A 22 -8.27 -5.14 5.03
N LEU A 23 -8.12 -3.90 5.53
CA LEU A 23 -8.21 -2.70 4.70
C LEU A 23 -7.12 -2.69 3.61
N SER A 24 -5.89 -3.10 3.93
CA SER A 24 -4.82 -3.18 2.94
C SER A 24 -5.11 -4.15 1.79
N ASN A 25 -5.82 -5.25 2.09
CA ASN A 25 -6.24 -6.22 1.08
C ASN A 25 -7.36 -5.68 0.18
N ASN A 26 -8.25 -4.86 0.73
CA ASN A 26 -9.38 -4.26 0.02
C ASN A 26 -8.97 -3.06 -0.85
N PHE A 27 -7.99 -2.26 -0.39
CA PHE A 27 -7.58 -1.01 -1.04
C PHE A 27 -6.19 -1.13 -1.69
N ARG A 28 -6.09 -1.92 -2.75
CA ARG A 28 -4.82 -2.18 -3.47
C ARG A 28 -4.20 -0.94 -4.15
N ASN A 29 -4.96 0.13 -4.31
CA ASN A 29 -4.50 1.40 -4.86
C ASN A 29 -3.90 2.36 -3.82
N ALA A 30 -3.85 1.94 -2.54
CA ALA A 30 -3.16 2.64 -1.49
C ALA A 30 -2.05 1.75 -0.90
N ASN A 31 -0.91 2.36 -0.59
CA ASN A 31 0.16 1.67 0.13
C ASN A 31 -0.13 1.74 1.62
N PHE A 32 -0.11 0.59 2.31
CA PHE A 32 -0.27 0.48 3.75
C PHE A 32 1.07 0.09 4.37
N LEU A 33 1.51 0.84 5.37
CA LEU A 33 2.79 0.65 6.04
C LEU A 33 2.57 0.60 7.55
N LYS A 34 3.36 -0.21 8.25
CA LYS A 34 3.42 -0.23 9.71
C LYS A 34 4.81 0.18 10.16
N VAL A 35 4.89 1.03 11.17
CA VAL A 35 6.14 1.54 11.72
C VAL A 35 6.13 1.28 13.22
N ASN A 36 7.09 0.48 13.68
CA ASN A 36 7.32 0.28 15.10
C ASN A 36 8.05 1.50 15.66
N ILE A 37 7.45 2.19 16.64
CA ILE A 37 8.04 3.39 17.24
C ILE A 37 9.29 3.08 18.08
N ASP A 38 9.41 1.84 18.58
CA ASP A 38 10.57 1.41 19.38
C ASP A 38 11.81 1.23 18.48
N GLU A 39 11.61 0.80 17.23
CA GLU A 39 12.68 0.64 16.22
C GLU A 39 12.98 1.95 15.47
N MET A 40 11.97 2.80 15.26
CA MET A 40 12.07 4.03 14.45
C MET A 40 11.73 5.29 15.26
N ASN A 41 12.34 5.45 16.43
CA ASN A 41 12.06 6.57 17.34
C ASN A 41 12.30 7.96 16.71
N SER A 42 13.39 8.12 15.95
CA SER A 42 13.70 9.40 15.28
C SER A 42 12.63 9.82 14.28
N LEU A 43 12.05 8.85 13.55
CA LEU A 43 10.97 9.09 12.59
C LEU A 43 9.66 9.44 13.32
N ALA A 44 9.32 8.70 14.38
CA ALA A 44 8.14 8.98 15.20
C ALA A 44 8.21 10.39 15.83
N SER A 45 9.38 10.75 16.36
CA SER A 45 9.65 12.08 16.93
C SER A 45 9.58 13.19 15.89
N GLY A 46 10.20 13.00 14.72
CA GLY A 46 10.16 13.97 13.61
C GLY A 46 8.76 14.21 13.04
N LEU A 47 7.85 13.25 13.20
CA LEU A 47 6.44 13.37 12.83
C LEU A 47 5.54 13.75 14.01
N SER A 48 6.11 14.03 15.18
CA SER A 48 5.39 14.39 16.41
C SER A 48 4.30 13.36 16.77
N VAL A 49 4.64 12.08 16.72
CA VAL A 49 3.76 10.98 17.16
C VAL A 49 3.92 10.84 18.68
N SER A 50 2.94 11.34 19.44
CA SER A 50 2.94 11.34 20.91
C SER A 50 2.10 10.23 21.54
N SER A 51 1.29 9.54 20.73
CA SER A 51 0.32 8.54 21.20
C SER A 51 0.19 7.45 20.14
N ILE A 52 -0.06 6.22 20.56
CA ILE A 52 -0.23 5.08 19.65
C ILE A 52 -1.56 4.35 19.91
N PRO A 53 -2.21 3.80 18.87
CA PRO A 53 -1.78 3.88 17.46
C PRO A 53 -2.03 5.28 16.86
N THR A 54 -1.21 5.69 15.89
CA THR A 54 -1.46 6.89 15.08
C THR A 54 -1.39 6.54 13.61
N PHE A 55 -2.40 6.94 12.85
CA PHE A 55 -2.44 6.74 11.41
C PHE A 55 -2.19 8.05 10.69
N ILE A 56 -1.20 8.09 9.80
CA ILE A 56 -0.89 9.27 8.99
C ILE A 56 -1.11 8.95 7.51
N PHE A 57 -1.87 9.82 6.85
CA PHE A 57 -2.24 9.70 5.45
C PHE A 57 -1.38 10.61 4.60
N TYR A 58 -0.73 10.05 3.60
CA TYR A 58 0.12 10.77 2.66
C TYR A 58 -0.37 10.63 1.23
N LYS A 59 -0.34 11.74 0.48
CA LYS A 59 -0.55 11.76 -0.98
C LYS A 59 0.42 12.75 -1.60
N SER A 60 1.16 12.28 -2.60
CA SER A 60 2.18 13.09 -3.31
C SER A 60 3.18 13.77 -2.35
N GLY A 61 3.65 13.05 -1.34
CA GLY A 61 4.62 13.54 -0.36
C GLY A 61 4.07 14.50 0.70
N LYS A 62 2.77 14.84 0.67
CA LYS A 62 2.13 15.72 1.65
C LYS A 62 1.26 14.94 2.62
N THR A 63 1.25 15.35 3.88
CA THR A 63 0.32 14.85 4.91
C THR A 63 -1.08 15.39 4.62
N LEU A 64 -2.05 14.49 4.44
CA LEU A 64 -3.45 14.82 4.19
C LEU A 64 -4.28 14.84 5.48
N HIS A 65 -4.06 13.85 6.33
CA HIS A 65 -4.88 13.62 7.50
C HIS A 65 -4.11 12.79 8.53
N ARG A 66 -4.49 12.94 9.80
CA ARG A 66 -3.92 12.21 10.93
C ARG A 66 -5.06 11.77 11.83
N ILE A 67 -5.05 10.49 12.22
CA ILE A 67 -5.97 9.90 13.18
C ILE A 67 -5.13 9.40 14.35
N THR A 68 -5.55 9.72 15.57
CA THR A 68 -4.91 9.23 16.80
C THR A 68 -5.87 8.30 17.52
N GLY A 69 -5.35 7.16 17.98
CA GLY A 69 -6.12 6.12 18.65
C GLY A 69 -6.69 5.05 17.70
N ALA A 70 -7.20 3.98 18.29
CA ALA A 70 -7.70 2.81 17.57
C ALA A 70 -9.14 3.02 17.03
N ASN A 71 -9.37 4.08 16.25
CA ASN A 71 -10.68 4.39 15.66
C ASN A 71 -10.83 3.78 14.25
N TYR A 72 -11.42 2.59 14.18
CA TYR A 72 -11.61 1.88 12.92
C TYR A 72 -12.57 2.60 11.94
N ASN A 73 -13.67 3.16 12.43
CA ASN A 73 -14.69 3.77 11.57
C ASN A 73 -14.16 5.02 10.85
N GLU A 74 -13.40 5.83 11.59
CA GLU A 74 -12.75 7.02 11.04
C GLU A 74 -11.63 6.64 10.06
N LEU A 75 -10.85 5.61 10.39
CA LEU A 75 -9.81 5.06 9.52
C LEU A 75 -10.40 4.57 8.18
N GLU A 76 -11.44 3.75 8.20
CA GLU A 76 -12.09 3.22 7.00
C GLU A 76 -12.71 4.32 6.15
N SER A 77 -13.46 5.24 6.75
CA SER A 77 -14.10 6.35 6.02
C SER A 77 -13.07 7.29 5.39
N THR A 78 -11.96 7.56 6.08
CA THR A 78 -10.85 8.36 5.57
C THR A 78 -10.13 7.68 4.40
N ILE A 79 -9.92 6.36 4.49
CA ILE A 79 -9.34 5.59 3.38
C ILE A 79 -10.26 5.65 2.16
N LYS A 80 -11.57 5.41 2.36
CA LYS A 80 -12.56 5.53 1.27
C LYS A 80 -12.56 6.92 0.67
N LYS A 81 -12.50 7.98 1.48
CA LYS A 81 -12.47 9.37 1.01
C LYS A 81 -11.28 9.68 0.11
N TYR A 82 -10.08 9.22 0.46
CA TYR A 82 -8.86 9.60 -0.27
C TYR A 82 -8.40 8.59 -1.33
N TYR A 83 -8.84 7.33 -1.23
CA TYR A 83 -8.38 6.21 -2.06
C TYR A 83 -9.53 5.43 -2.73
N THR A 84 -10.74 5.98 -2.87
CA THR A 84 -11.73 5.39 -3.81
C THR A 84 -11.44 5.90 -5.24
N LYS A 85 -11.75 5.07 -6.24
CA LYS A 85 -11.42 5.30 -7.66
C LYS A 85 -12.19 6.43 -8.37
N GLU A 86 -13.15 7.07 -7.73
CA GLU A 86 -13.88 8.20 -8.33
C GLU A 86 -13.34 9.51 -7.72
N GLY A 87 -12.77 10.36 -8.55
CA GLY A 87 -12.37 11.70 -8.15
C GLY A 87 -13.58 12.45 -7.57
N GLY A 88 -13.61 12.65 -6.27
CA GLY A 88 -14.70 13.35 -5.61
C GLY A 88 -14.24 13.88 -4.26
N MET A 89 -13.58 15.04 -4.28
CA MET A 89 -13.53 15.90 -3.12
C MET A 89 -14.98 16.24 -2.73
N PRO A 90 -15.48 15.96 -1.51
CA PRO A 90 -16.74 16.55 -1.10
C PRO A 90 -16.48 18.04 -0.85
N THR A 91 -16.70 18.86 -1.87
CA THR A 91 -16.85 20.31 -1.70
C THR A 91 -18.22 20.54 -1.09
N THR A 92 -18.26 20.64 0.24
CA THR A 92 -19.43 21.08 0.97
C THR A 92 -19.85 22.47 0.51
N GLY A 93 -21.07 22.59 -0.03
CA GLY A 93 -21.84 23.85 -0.10
C GLY A 93 -21.84 24.57 -1.45
N GLY A 94 -22.79 24.22 -2.33
CA GLY A 94 -23.13 25.00 -3.51
C GLY A 94 -24.35 24.42 -4.23
N HIS A 95 -25.53 25.00 -3.99
CA HIS A 95 -26.73 24.71 -4.75
C HIS A 95 -26.54 25.07 -6.23
N VAL A 96 -26.72 24.12 -7.14
CA VAL A 96 -27.20 24.40 -8.50
C VAL A 96 -28.31 23.41 -8.85
N LEU A 97 -29.53 23.96 -8.89
CA LEU A 97 -30.69 23.34 -9.51
C LEU A 97 -30.48 23.36 -11.03
N GLY A 98 -30.53 22.20 -11.68
CA GLY A 98 -30.47 22.16 -13.14
C GLY A 98 -30.44 20.76 -13.72
N SER A 99 -31.59 20.32 -14.23
CA SER A 99 -31.74 19.16 -15.11
C SER A 99 -30.71 19.14 -16.24
N GLY A 100 -30.05 17.99 -16.43
CA GLY A 100 -29.12 17.77 -17.53
C GLY A 100 -28.89 16.28 -17.79
N LYS A 101 -29.75 15.72 -18.63
CA LYS A 101 -29.70 14.45 -19.35
C LYS A 101 -28.34 13.71 -19.32
N THR A 102 -28.41 12.47 -18.87
CA THR A 102 -27.43 11.38 -19.06
C THR A 102 -26.82 11.35 -20.46
N PRO A 103 -25.53 11.03 -20.57
CA PRO A 103 -25.11 10.06 -21.58
C PRO A 103 -24.52 8.82 -20.89
N GLN A 104 -25.18 7.68 -21.11
CA GLN A 104 -24.60 6.36 -20.87
C GLN A 104 -23.48 6.19 -21.90
N ALA A 105 -22.22 6.41 -21.49
CA ALA A 105 -21.08 5.93 -22.26
C ALA A 105 -20.81 4.48 -21.86
N GLY A 106 -21.45 3.55 -22.57
CA GLY A 106 -21.14 2.14 -22.49
C GLY A 106 -19.68 1.91 -22.92
N TYR A 107 -18.87 1.37 -22.01
CA TYR A 107 -17.56 0.82 -22.38
C TYR A 107 -17.81 -0.43 -23.22
N ARG A 108 -17.56 -0.30 -24.53
CA ARG A 108 -17.44 -1.43 -25.45
C ARG A 108 -16.08 -2.06 -25.17
N ALA A 109 -16.10 -3.18 -24.46
CA ALA A 109 -14.94 -4.01 -24.22
C ALA A 109 -14.46 -4.67 -25.52
N THR A 110 -13.70 -3.97 -26.33
CA THR A 110 -12.80 -4.58 -27.32
C THR A 110 -11.41 -4.01 -27.10
N GLY A 111 -10.82 -4.40 -25.97
CA GLY A 111 -9.39 -4.28 -25.73
C GLY A 111 -8.83 -5.69 -25.69
N GLU A 112 -8.20 -6.11 -26.78
CA GLU A 112 -7.44 -7.36 -26.83
C GLU A 112 -6.33 -7.33 -25.77
N PRO A 113 -6.12 -8.41 -25.00
CA PRO A 113 -4.95 -8.51 -24.15
C PRO A 113 -3.72 -8.52 -25.06
N GLY A 114 -2.85 -7.51 -24.92
CA GLY A 114 -1.60 -7.42 -25.65
C GLY A 114 -0.85 -8.74 -25.58
N SER A 115 -0.80 -9.42 -26.73
CA SER A 115 -0.24 -10.76 -26.88
C SER A 115 1.21 -10.77 -26.40
N PHE A 116 1.54 -11.72 -25.52
CA PHE A 116 2.89 -12.00 -25.05
C PHE A 116 3.90 -12.16 -26.21
N GLN A 117 3.41 -12.54 -27.40
CA GLN A 117 4.17 -12.62 -28.63
C GLN A 117 4.79 -11.29 -29.07
N GLN A 118 4.20 -10.15 -28.70
CA GLN A 118 4.66 -8.81 -29.05
C GLN A 118 5.81 -8.32 -28.15
N PHE A 119 5.99 -8.93 -26.98
CA PHE A 119 7.16 -8.68 -26.11
C PHE A 119 8.42 -9.40 -26.61
N LEU A 120 8.26 -10.54 -27.29
CA LEU A 120 9.39 -11.33 -27.81
C LEU A 120 9.99 -10.78 -29.11
N SER A 121 9.31 -9.86 -29.79
CA SER A 121 9.75 -9.31 -31.08
C SER A 121 10.56 -8.01 -30.98
N ASN A 122 10.80 -7.47 -29.77
CA ASN A 122 11.48 -6.20 -29.57
C ASN A 122 12.94 -6.40 -29.06
N PRO A 123 13.96 -6.29 -29.92
CA PRO A 123 15.34 -6.71 -29.61
C PRO A 123 16.00 -6.01 -28.41
N PRO A 124 15.77 -4.71 -28.11
CA PRO A 124 16.37 -4.10 -26.92
C PRO A 124 15.70 -4.55 -25.60
N GLN A 125 14.47 -5.09 -25.63
CA GLN A 125 13.76 -5.54 -24.43
C GLN A 125 14.06 -7.00 -24.07
N ALA A 126 14.27 -7.87 -25.06
CA ALA A 126 14.59 -9.30 -24.85
C ALA A 126 15.91 -9.52 -24.06
N LEU A 127 16.92 -8.67 -24.28
CA LEU A 127 18.18 -8.72 -23.54
C LEU A 127 18.02 -8.41 -22.05
N ILE A 128 17.16 -7.45 -21.72
CA ILE A 128 16.89 -7.05 -20.34
C ILE A 128 16.18 -8.19 -19.59
N PHE A 129 15.20 -8.84 -20.22
CA PHE A 129 14.56 -10.02 -19.65
C PHE A 129 15.55 -11.18 -19.46
N GLY A 130 16.47 -11.40 -20.40
CA GLY A 130 17.54 -12.39 -20.25
C GLY A 130 18.43 -12.12 -19.03
N ILE A 131 18.87 -10.87 -18.85
CA ILE A 131 19.71 -10.48 -17.70
C ILE A 131 18.94 -10.62 -16.38
N VAL A 132 17.66 -10.21 -16.34
CA VAL A 132 16.82 -10.35 -15.13
C VAL A 132 16.60 -11.83 -14.78
N VAL A 133 16.35 -12.70 -15.76
CA VAL A 133 16.20 -14.15 -15.54
C VAL A 133 17.51 -14.77 -15.04
N VAL A 134 18.66 -14.39 -15.60
CA VAL A 134 19.97 -14.85 -15.11
C VAL A 134 20.25 -14.37 -13.69
N ILE A 135 19.93 -13.11 -13.36
CA ILE A 135 20.07 -12.57 -12.00
C ILE A 135 19.15 -13.29 -11.02
N LEU A 136 17.90 -13.59 -11.41
CA LEU A 136 16.96 -14.34 -10.58
C LEU A 136 17.42 -15.78 -10.36
N ILE A 137 17.94 -16.46 -11.38
CA ILE A 137 18.51 -17.81 -11.25
C ILE A 137 19.76 -17.77 -10.35
N PHE A 138 20.62 -16.76 -10.49
CA PHE A 138 21.81 -16.59 -9.65
C PHE A 138 21.45 -16.31 -8.18
N TRP A 139 20.43 -15.50 -7.92
CA TRP A 139 19.87 -15.29 -6.58
C TRP A 139 19.23 -16.56 -6.02
N PHE A 140 18.49 -17.29 -6.85
CA PHE A 140 17.84 -18.54 -6.45
C PHE A 140 18.83 -19.66 -6.14
N THR A 141 20.00 -19.68 -6.81
CA THR A 141 21.07 -20.64 -6.53
C THR A 141 21.92 -20.26 -5.31
N LYS A 142 22.14 -18.97 -5.04
CA LYS A 142 22.82 -18.50 -3.82
C LYS A 142 21.99 -18.65 -2.54
N GLY A 143 20.65 -18.65 -2.62
CA GLY A 143 19.77 -18.77 -1.46
C GLY A 143 19.87 -20.11 -0.71
N LYS A 144 20.25 -21.21 -1.39
CA LYS A 144 20.33 -22.54 -0.75
C LYS A 144 21.57 -22.77 0.12
N ALA A 145 22.62 -21.96 0.00
CA ALA A 145 23.86 -22.18 0.74
C ALA A 145 23.81 -21.68 2.20
N SER A 146 22.94 -20.71 2.52
CA SER A 146 22.84 -20.14 3.87
C SER A 146 22.01 -20.98 4.85
N ASP A 147 21.15 -21.86 4.35
CA ASP A 147 20.25 -22.64 5.20
C ASP A 147 20.96 -23.83 5.86
N GLU A 148 21.97 -24.43 5.21
CA GLU A 148 22.73 -25.55 5.78
C GLU A 148 23.64 -25.13 6.94
N ASP A 149 24.24 -23.93 6.86
CA ASP A 149 25.06 -23.40 7.96
C ASP A 149 24.21 -22.90 9.13
N TYR A 150 23.01 -22.35 8.87
CA TYR A 150 22.07 -21.95 9.91
C TYR A 150 21.48 -23.15 10.67
N ALA A 151 21.16 -24.23 9.95
CA ALA A 151 20.72 -25.49 10.55
C ALA A 151 21.81 -26.18 11.38
N ARG A 152 23.09 -25.92 11.06
CA ARG A 152 24.24 -26.42 11.84
C ARG A 152 24.45 -25.62 13.13
N TRP A 153 24.17 -24.31 13.14
CA TRP A 153 24.24 -23.48 14.35
C TRP A 153 23.15 -23.84 15.38
N LEU A 154 21.94 -24.20 14.93
CA LEU A 154 20.81 -24.54 15.83
C LEU A 154 20.93 -25.91 16.54
N LYS A 155 21.92 -26.73 16.20
CA LYS A 155 22.14 -28.06 16.79
C LYS A 155 23.23 -28.11 17.87
N ASN A 156 23.92 -27.00 18.13
CA ASN A 156 24.95 -26.89 19.17
C ASN A 156 24.52 -25.92 20.28
#